data_AF-A0A4P7CFK8-F1
#
_entry.id   AF-A0A4P7CFK8-F1
#
_cell.length_a   1.000
_cell.length_b   1.000
_cell.length_c   1.000
_cell.angle_alpha   90.00
_cell.angle_beta   90.00
_cell.angle_gamma   90.00
#
_symmetry.space_group_name_H-M   'P 1'
#
loop_
_entity.id
_entity.type
_entity.pdbx_description
1 polymer ?
#
loop_
_entity_poly.entity_id
_entity_poly.type
_entity_poly.pdbx_seq_one_letter_code
_entity_poly.pdbx_strand_id
1 'polypeptide(L)'
;MKKLFALLLLVPALSIASTDIQQFDNAQQESDYRALIQELRCPQCQNNNIADSNATIATDMRNKTLELLKQGKSKDEVVGYMVERYGNFVTYDPPITPATILLWLMPLLLIGIGLGIMFKRKKRVQAVSSEQKNANVIDKARLNQILNERDK
;
A
#
# COMPACT_ATOMS: atom_id res chain seq x y z
N MET A 1 -19.70 28.30 48.66
CA MET A 1 -19.55 27.34 47.54
C MET A 1 -18.76 27.89 46.34
N LYS A 2 -18.86 29.19 45.98
CA LYS A 2 -18.08 29.77 44.86
C LYS A 2 -16.57 29.87 45.10
N LYS A 3 -16.11 29.99 46.37
CA LYS A 3 -14.67 30.05 46.71
C LYS A 3 -13.96 28.70 46.63
N LEU A 4 -14.69 27.58 46.64
CA LEU A 4 -14.10 26.24 46.50
C LEU A 4 -13.71 25.95 45.04
N PHE A 5 -14.46 26.50 44.09
CA PHE A 5 -14.23 26.30 42.65
C PHE A 5 -13.00 27.07 42.14
N ALA A 6 -12.63 28.16 42.80
CA ALA A 6 -11.45 28.96 42.45
C ALA A 6 -10.13 28.31 42.92
N LEU A 7 -10.17 27.42 43.91
CA LEU A 7 -8.97 26.75 44.43
C LEU A 7 -8.56 25.52 43.61
N LEU A 8 -9.49 24.96 42.82
CA LEU A 8 -9.24 23.78 41.96
C LEU A 8 -8.54 24.13 40.63
N LEU A 9 -8.38 25.41 40.32
CA LEU A 9 -7.81 25.92 39.06
C LEU A 9 -6.33 26.32 39.17
N LEU A 10 -5.69 26.08 40.32
CA LEU A 10 -4.33 26.54 40.62
C LEU A 10 -3.32 25.41 40.86
N VAL A 11 -3.45 24.29 40.13
CA VAL A 11 -2.37 23.30 40.05
C VAL A 11 -1.82 23.34 38.62
N PRO A 12 -0.79 24.16 38.34
CA PRO A 12 -0.06 24.03 37.10
C PRO A 12 0.70 22.71 37.15
N ALA A 13 0.49 21.89 36.13
CA ALA A 13 1.15 20.63 35.91
C ALA A 13 2.68 20.82 35.88
N LEU A 14 3.37 20.27 36.88
CA LEU A 14 4.80 19.98 36.79
C LEU A 14 4.97 18.80 35.81
N SER A 15 4.85 19.07 34.52
CA SER A 15 5.22 18.12 33.48
C SER A 15 6.73 18.07 33.41
N ILE A 16 7.31 17.08 34.09
CA ILE A 16 8.74 16.77 33.96
C ILE A 16 8.91 16.11 32.59
N ALA A 17 9.29 16.90 31.58
CA ALA A 17 9.69 16.36 30.30
C ALA A 17 11.09 15.74 30.49
N SER A 18 11.15 14.42 30.66
CA SER A 18 12.40 13.67 30.62
C SER A 18 12.90 13.69 29.18
N THR A 19 13.72 14.67 28.83
CA THR A 19 14.51 14.63 27.60
C THR A 19 15.59 13.58 27.80
N ASP A 20 15.41 12.43 27.16
CA ASP A 20 16.43 11.40 27.09
C ASP A 20 17.62 11.97 26.29
N ILE A 21 18.68 12.38 27.00
CA ILE A 21 19.88 12.95 26.37
C ILE A 21 20.66 11.80 25.75
N GLN A 22 20.36 11.51 24.49
CA GLN A 22 21.10 10.54 23.70
C GLN A 22 22.49 11.10 23.38
N GLN A 23 23.52 10.34 23.74
CA GLN A 23 24.91 10.66 23.40
C GLN A 23 25.27 10.06 22.04
N PHE A 24 25.64 10.93 21.10
CA PHE A 24 26.09 10.58 19.75
C PHE A 24 27.59 10.82 19.62
N ASP A 25 28.28 10.00 18.81
CA ASP A 25 29.73 10.11 18.65
C ASP A 25 30.11 11.22 17.65
N ASN A 26 29.21 11.57 16.73
CA ASN A 26 29.38 12.66 15.76
C ASN A 26 28.03 13.20 15.26
N ALA A 27 28.06 14.34 14.57
CA ALA A 27 26.86 15.01 14.04
C ALA A 27 26.14 14.19 12.94
N GLN A 28 26.88 13.39 12.18
CA GLN A 28 26.29 12.53 11.15
C GLN A 28 25.41 11.44 11.79
N GLN A 29 25.90 10.81 12.86
CA GLN A 29 25.17 9.79 13.61
C GLN A 29 23.89 10.36 14.24
N GLU A 30 23.92 11.59 14.76
CA GLU A 30 22.71 12.25 15.25
C GLU A 30 21.70 12.47 14.10
N SER A 31 22.16 12.92 12.93
CA SER A 31 21.32 13.13 11.76
C SER A 31 20.68 11.82 11.29
N ASP A 32 21.48 10.75 11.18
CA ASP A 32 21.03 9.44 10.76
C ASP A 32 20.03 8.85 11.76
N TYR A 33 20.31 8.96 13.05
CA TYR A 33 19.39 8.56 14.12
C TYR A 33 18.06 9.30 14.02
N ARG A 34 18.09 10.63 13.90
CA ARG A 34 16.87 11.46 13.78
C ARG A 34 16.05 11.10 12.54
N ALA A 35 16.70 10.83 11.42
CA ALA A 35 16.02 10.37 10.21
C ALA A 35 15.35 9.01 10.43
N LEU A 36 16.07 8.04 11.00
CA LEU A 36 15.57 6.68 11.23
C LEU A 36 14.36 6.67 12.19
N ILE A 37 14.39 7.41 13.29
CA ILE A 37 13.27 7.40 14.25
C ILE A 37 11.98 8.05 13.72
N GLN A 38 12.11 8.93 12.71
CA GLN A 38 10.99 9.56 12.01
C GLN A 38 10.41 8.65 10.91
N GLU A 39 11.27 7.86 10.28
CA GLU A 39 10.91 6.90 9.22
C GLU A 39 10.31 5.61 9.77
N LEU A 40 10.84 5.11 10.90
CA LEU A 40 10.40 3.88 11.54
C LEU A 40 9.08 4.10 12.29
N ARG A 41 8.09 3.25 12.01
CA ARG A 41 6.77 3.21 12.62
C ARG A 41 6.76 2.33 13.87
N CYS A 42 5.96 2.73 14.85
CA CYS A 42 5.66 1.88 15.99
C CYS A 42 4.55 0.88 15.62
N PRO A 43 4.82 -0.44 15.58
CA PRO A 43 3.85 -1.44 15.12
C PRO A 43 2.66 -1.65 16.08
N GLN A 44 2.78 -1.20 17.33
CA GLN A 44 1.73 -1.28 18.35
C GLN A 44 0.94 0.03 18.51
N CYS A 45 1.35 1.09 17.81
CA CYS A 45 0.79 2.42 17.98
C CYS A 45 -0.15 2.77 16.83
N GLN A 46 -1.12 3.65 17.10
CA GLN A 46 -2.01 4.13 16.05
C GLN A 46 -1.28 5.10 15.13
N ASN A 47 -0.73 4.60 14.03
CA ASN A 47 -0.16 5.40 12.93
C ASN A 47 0.90 6.44 13.35
N ASN A 48 1.73 6.10 14.34
CA ASN A 48 2.79 6.99 14.83
C ASN A 48 4.18 6.40 14.50
N ASN A 49 5.16 7.28 14.27
CA ASN A 49 6.57 6.90 14.23
C ASN A 49 7.10 6.59 15.65
N ILE A 50 8.32 6.05 15.74
CA ILE A 50 8.95 5.74 17.03
C ILE A 50 9.50 6.98 17.74
N ALA A 51 9.65 8.10 17.03
CA ALA A 51 10.04 9.39 17.61
C ALA A 51 8.93 10.01 18.47
N ASP A 52 7.69 9.98 17.99
CA ASP A 52 6.53 10.65 18.59
C ASP A 52 5.76 9.75 19.56
N SER A 53 6.05 8.44 19.54
CA SER A 53 5.40 7.47 20.41
C SER A 53 6.15 7.24 21.73
N ASN A 54 5.38 7.27 22.83
CA ASN A 54 5.83 6.92 24.17
C ASN A 54 5.56 5.45 24.55
N ALA A 55 5.19 4.60 23.59
CA ALA A 55 5.01 3.17 23.85
C ALA A 55 6.35 2.51 24.23
N THR A 56 6.32 1.51 25.10
CA THR A 56 7.53 0.78 25.52
C THR A 56 8.30 0.19 24.34
N ILE A 57 7.60 -0.30 23.31
CA ILE A 57 8.22 -0.81 22.09
C ILE A 57 8.92 0.28 21.28
N ALA A 58 8.40 1.50 21.25
CA ALA A 58 9.03 2.61 20.54
C ALA A 58 10.33 3.03 21.23
N THR A 59 10.36 3.04 22.57
CA THR A 59 11.59 3.27 23.34
C THR A 59 12.63 2.17 23.10
N ASP A 60 12.23 0.90 23.09
CA ASP A 60 13.12 -0.23 22.77
C ASP A 60 13.72 -0.09 21.35
N MET A 61 12.88 0.21 20.37
CA MET A 61 13.32 0.43 18.99
C MET A 61 14.25 1.64 18.85
N ARG A 62 14.00 2.75 19.55
CA ARG A 62 14.90 3.92 19.59
C ARG A 62 16.26 3.55 20.15
N ASN A 63 16.30 2.85 21.28
CA ASN A 63 17.54 2.38 21.88
C ASN A 63 18.30 1.44 20.95
N LYS A 64 17.60 0.50 20.30
CA LYS A 64 18.22 -0.42 19.35
C LYS A 64 18.73 0.27 18.10
N THR A 65 18.03 1.28 17.60
CA THR A 65 18.48 2.12 16.48
C THR A 65 19.81 2.80 16.82
N LEU A 66 19.91 3.42 18.00
CA LEU A 66 21.15 4.04 18.45
C LEU A 66 22.28 3.01 18.60
N GLU A 67 21.99 1.85 19.19
CA GLU A 67 22.97 0.77 19.37
C GLU A 67 23.58 0.33 18.04
N LEU A 68 22.76 0.12 17.01
CA LEU A 68 23.22 -0.30 15.69
C LEU A 68 24.03 0.79 14.98
N LEU A 69 23.63 2.05 15.10
CA LEU A 69 24.41 3.17 14.56
C LEU A 69 25.79 3.28 15.22
N LYS A 70 25.87 3.08 16.55
CA LYS A 70 27.15 3.02 17.28
C LYS A 70 28.02 1.83 16.87
N GLN A 71 27.42 0.75 16.37
CA GLN A 71 28.14 -0.37 15.77
C GLN A 71 28.64 -0.08 14.35
N GLY A 72 28.42 1.12 13.81
CA GLY A 72 28.83 1.52 12.47
C GLY A 72 27.93 0.97 11.36
N LYS A 73 26.70 0.55 11.69
CA LYS A 73 25.73 0.10 10.70
C LYS A 73 25.17 1.27 9.89
N SER A 74 25.00 1.05 8.60
CA SER A 74 24.33 1.99 7.69
C SER A 74 22.82 2.05 7.96
N LYS A 75 22.15 3.12 7.49
CA LYS A 75 20.70 3.29 7.64
C LYS A 75 19.90 2.10 7.09
N ASP A 76 20.27 1.60 5.92
CA ASP A 76 19.60 0.48 5.27
C ASP A 76 19.76 -0.82 6.05
N GLU A 77 20.93 -1.06 6.64
CA GLU A 77 21.15 -2.20 7.54
C GLU A 77 20.33 -2.08 8.82
N VAL A 78 20.18 -0.88 9.38
CA VAL A 78 19.34 -0.64 10.54
C VAL A 78 17.87 -0.92 10.22
N VAL A 79 17.36 -0.38 9.11
CA VAL A 79 15.98 -0.65 8.65
C VAL A 79 15.79 -2.14 8.38
N GLY A 80 16.75 -2.80 7.73
CA GLY A 80 16.73 -4.24 7.48
C GLY A 80 16.60 -5.06 8.77
N TYR A 81 17.43 -4.74 9.77
CA TYR A 81 17.33 -5.36 11.10
C TYR A 81 15.96 -5.12 11.75
N MET A 82 15.44 -3.90 11.66
CA MET A 82 14.15 -3.55 12.24
C MET A 82 13.00 -4.32 11.57
N VAL A 83 13.05 -4.48 10.25
CA VAL A 83 12.08 -5.27 9.49
C VAL A 83 12.20 -6.77 9.83
N GLU A 84 13.40 -7.30 9.94
CA GLU A 84 13.62 -8.70 10.30
C GLU A 84 13.10 -9.02 11.72
N ARG A 85 13.33 -8.10 12.68
CA ARG A 85 12.99 -8.32 14.08
C ARG A 85 11.54 -7.97 14.44
N TYR A 86 11.03 -6.88 13.89
CA TYR A 86 9.73 -6.30 14.24
C TYR A 86 8.69 -6.38 13.11
N GLY A 87 9.09 -6.84 11.92
CA GLY A 87 8.22 -7.09 10.77
C GLY A 87 8.11 -5.92 9.78
N ASN A 88 7.46 -6.19 8.64
CA ASN A 88 7.33 -5.22 7.53
C ASN A 88 6.53 -3.94 7.88
N PHE A 89 5.74 -3.95 8.96
CA PHE A 89 4.92 -2.81 9.38
C PHE A 89 5.72 -1.67 10.02
N VAL A 90 6.99 -1.92 10.33
CA VAL A 90 7.88 -0.94 10.96
C VAL A 90 8.40 0.10 9.99
N THR A 91 8.33 -0.12 8.68
CA THR A 91 8.73 0.88 7.70
C THR A 91 7.54 1.32 6.85
N TYR A 92 7.56 2.56 6.36
CA TYR A 92 6.63 3.03 5.32
C TYR A 92 6.98 2.47 3.94
N ASP A 93 8.22 2.02 3.74
CA ASP A 93 8.71 1.44 2.50
C ASP A 93 9.05 -0.05 2.70
N PRO A 94 8.02 -0.93 2.72
CA PRO A 94 8.25 -2.36 2.92
C PRO A 94 9.01 -2.96 1.73
N PRO A 95 9.91 -3.93 1.97
CA PRO A 95 10.75 -4.50 0.92
C PRO A 95 9.91 -5.18 -0.16
N ILE A 96 10.38 -5.11 -1.41
CA ILE A 96 9.77 -5.81 -2.54
C ILE A 96 10.00 -7.31 -2.37
N THR A 97 8.94 -8.01 -1.99
CA THR A 97 8.91 -9.48 -1.89
C THR A 97 8.25 -10.11 -3.11
N PRO A 98 8.47 -11.41 -3.40
CA PRO A 98 7.74 -12.12 -4.44
C PRO A 98 6.21 -12.04 -4.27
N ALA A 99 5.75 -12.03 -3.02
CA ALA A 99 4.33 -11.86 -2.69
C ALA A 99 3.80 -10.48 -3.10
N THR A 100 4.54 -9.40 -2.83
CA THR A 100 4.16 -8.06 -3.31
C THR A 100 4.10 -8.01 -4.84
N ILE A 101 5.09 -8.57 -5.53
CA ILE A 101 5.09 -8.60 -7.00
C ILE A 101 3.87 -9.34 -7.54
N LEU A 102 3.56 -10.52 -6.99
CA LEU A 102 2.39 -11.30 -7.38
C LEU A 102 1.08 -10.54 -7.13
N LEU A 103 0.96 -9.88 -5.97
CA LEU A 103 -0.19 -9.06 -5.60
C LEU A 103 -0.44 -7.95 -6.63
N TRP A 104 0.62 -7.29 -7.11
CA TRP A 104 0.54 -6.24 -8.13
C TRP A 104 0.33 -6.77 -9.55
N LEU A 105 0.86 -7.95 -9.90
CA LEU A 105 0.67 -8.56 -11.22
C LEU A 105 -0.73 -9.17 -11.41
N MET A 106 -1.36 -9.65 -10.34
CA MET A 106 -2.69 -10.27 -10.39
C MET A 106 -3.77 -9.38 -11.06
N PRO A 107 -3.93 -8.09 -10.68
CA PRO A 107 -4.86 -7.18 -11.35
C PRO A 107 -4.61 -7.04 -12.86
N LEU A 108 -3.36 -6.88 -13.27
CA LEU A 108 -3.01 -6.76 -14.70
C LEU A 108 -3.33 -8.04 -15.46
N LEU A 109 -3.04 -9.20 -14.85
CA LEU A 109 -3.35 -10.50 -15.43
C LEU A 109 -4.86 -10.67 -15.65
N LEU A 110 -5.68 -10.34 -14.64
CA LEU A 110 -7.13 -10.43 -14.73
C LEU A 110 -7.71 -9.53 -15.82
N ILE A 111 -7.23 -8.29 -15.92
CA ILE A 111 -7.61 -7.36 -17.00
C ILE A 111 -7.22 -7.94 -18.36
N GLY A 112 -6.00 -8.46 -18.49
CA GLY A 112 -5.52 -9.11 -19.72
C GLY A 112 -6.39 -10.29 -20.15
N ILE A 113 -6.75 -11.16 -19.20
CA ILE A 113 -7.65 -12.29 -19.45
C ILE A 113 -9.04 -11.79 -19.88
N GLY A 114 -9.60 -10.81 -19.18
CA GLY A 114 -10.92 -10.24 -19.48
C GLY A 114 -10.97 -9.62 -20.88
N LEU A 115 -9.98 -8.81 -21.24
CA LEU A 115 -9.85 -8.24 -22.58
C LEU A 115 -9.67 -9.33 -23.64
N GLY A 116 -8.84 -10.33 -23.38
CA GLY A 116 -8.62 -11.47 -24.26
C GLY A 116 -9.92 -12.22 -24.58
N ILE A 117 -10.76 -12.47 -23.58
CA ILE A 117 -12.08 -13.10 -23.76
C ILE A 117 -13.00 -12.19 -24.58
N MET A 118 -13.02 -10.88 -24.29
CA MET A 118 -13.86 -9.90 -24.99
C MET A 118 -13.54 -9.82 -26.49
N PHE A 119 -12.25 -9.76 -26.84
CA PHE A 119 -11.82 -9.74 -28.24
C PHE A 119 -12.14 -11.06 -28.96
N LYS A 120 -11.95 -12.21 -28.29
CA LYS A 120 -12.34 -13.52 -28.86
C LYS A 120 -13.84 -13.60 -29.12
N ARG A 121 -14.68 -13.11 -28.20
CA ARG A 121 -16.14 -13.07 -28.38
C ARG A 121 -16.56 -12.13 -29.51
N LYS A 122 -15.96 -10.94 -29.61
CA LYS A 122 -16.28 -9.97 -30.68
C LYS A 122 -15.97 -10.54 -32.07
N LYS A 123 -14.83 -11.20 -32.24
CA LYS A 123 -14.48 -11.90 -33.50
C LYS A 123 -15.50 -12.99 -33.86
N ARG A 124 -15.93 -13.79 -32.88
CA ARG A 124 -16.93 -14.85 -33.10
C ARG A 124 -18.30 -14.29 -33.47
N VAL A 125 -18.76 -13.24 -32.79
CA VAL A 125 -20.07 -12.60 -33.08
C VAL A 125 -20.08 -11.95 -34.46
N GLN A 126 -18.97 -11.30 -34.87
CA GLN A 126 -18.87 -10.71 -36.20
C GLN A 126 -18.90 -11.78 -37.30
N ALA A 127 -18.18 -12.89 -37.12
CA ALA A 127 -18.20 -14.00 -38.08
C ALA A 127 -19.60 -14.60 -38.26
N VAL A 128 -20.32 -14.85 -37.15
CA VAL A 128 -21.70 -15.35 -37.20
C VAL A 128 -22.64 -14.33 -37.85
N SER A 129 -22.49 -13.03 -37.54
CA SER A 129 -23.33 -11.99 -38.14
C SER A 129 -23.12 -11.84 -39.65
N SER A 130 -21.89 -11.98 -40.16
CA SER A 130 -21.61 -11.95 -41.60
C SER A 130 -22.20 -13.16 -42.33
N GLU A 131 -22.12 -14.34 -41.73
CA GLU A 131 -22.67 -15.57 -42.31
C GLU A 131 -24.21 -15.53 -42.35
N GLN A 132 -24.84 -15.06 -41.28
CA GLN A 132 -26.30 -14.86 -41.20
C GLN A 132 -26.79 -13.82 -42.22
N LYS A 133 -26.02 -12.74 -42.42
CA LYS A 133 -26.37 -11.67 -43.38
C LYS A 133 -26.35 -12.20 -44.82
N ASN A 134 -25.35 -13.02 -45.16
CA ASN A 134 -25.25 -13.63 -46.48
C ASN A 134 -26.37 -14.65 -46.72
N ALA A 135 -26.70 -15.50 -45.74
CA ALA A 135 -27.82 -16.42 -45.83
C ALA A 135 -29.16 -15.68 -46.03
N ASN A 136 -29.41 -14.60 -45.27
CA ASN A 136 -30.63 -13.81 -45.41
C ASN A 136 -30.78 -13.15 -46.79
N VAL A 137 -29.67 -12.74 -47.41
CA VAL A 137 -29.66 -12.18 -48.77
C VAL A 137 -30.03 -13.25 -49.80
N ILE A 138 -29.48 -14.46 -49.66
CA ILE A 138 -29.78 -15.60 -50.54
C ILE A 138 -31.26 -16.02 -50.39
N ASP A 139 -31.76 -16.11 -49.15
CA ASP A 139 -33.14 -16.48 -48.87
C ASP A 139 -34.13 -15.46 -49.45
N LYS A 140 -33.82 -14.16 -49.35
CA LYS A 140 -34.63 -13.08 -49.95
C LYS A 140 -34.65 -13.14 -51.47
N ALA A 141 -33.51 -13.41 -52.11
CA ALA A 141 -33.43 -13.53 -53.56
C ALA A 141 -34.28 -14.71 -54.06
N ARG A 142 -34.22 -15.86 -53.38
CA ARG A 142 -35.02 -17.04 -53.69
C ARG A 142 -36.52 -16.81 -53.46
N LEU A 143 -36.88 -16.11 -52.39
CA LEU A 143 -38.27 -15.75 -52.10
C LEU A 143 -38.85 -14.88 -53.23
N ASN A 144 -38.13 -13.84 -53.65
CA ASN A 144 -38.57 -12.95 -54.74
C ASN A 144 -38.75 -13.69 -56.07
N GLN A 145 -37.90 -14.68 -56.35
CA GLN A 145 -38.05 -15.53 -57.53
C GLN A 145 -39.35 -16.34 -57.49
N ILE A 146 -39.66 -16.97 -56.34
CA ILE A 146 -40.89 -17.76 -56.16
C ILE A 146 -42.14 -16.88 -56.29
N LEU A 147 -42.10 -15.65 -55.77
CA LEU A 147 -43.22 -14.71 -55.88
C LEU A 147 -43.46 -14.31 -57.35
N ASN A 148 -42.41 -13.96 -58.08
CA ASN A 148 -42.51 -13.61 -59.49
C ASN A 148 -42.96 -14.78 -60.40
N GLU A 149 -42.66 -16.03 -60.03
CA GLU A 149 -43.14 -17.22 -60.74
C GLU A 149 -44.62 -17.53 -60.46
N ARG A 150 -45.16 -17.16 -59.29
CA ARG A 150 -46.60 -17.32 -58.99
C ARG A 150 -47.49 -16.27 -59.63
N ASP A 151 -46.96 -15.07 -59.84
CA ASP A 151 -47.71 -13.93 -60.38
C ASP A 151 -47.77 -13.95 -61.93
N LYS A 152 -47.25 -15.01 -62.56
CA LYS A 152 -47.20 -15.22 -64.01
C LYS A 152 -48.11 -16.37 -64.42
#